data_AF-A0A183CVR0-F1
#
_entry.id   AF-A0A183CVR0-F1
#
_cell.length_a   1.000
_cell.length_b   1.000
_cell.length_c   1.000
_cell.angle_alpha   90.00
_cell.angle_beta   90.00
_cell.angle_gamma   90.00
#
_symmetry.space_group_name_H-M   'P 1'
#
loop_
_entity.id
_entity.type
_entity.pdbx_description
1 polymer ?
#
loop_
_entity_poly.entity_id
_entity_poly.type
_entity_poly.pdbx_seq_one_letter_code
_entity_poly.pdbx_strand_id
1 'polypeptide(L)'
;MSRPTAKTFTDDNLIAQFQKLGIYSVINLQMLGEHESCGPQLLPSGFTYNPEILMQNGRKLAVHCHAGLGRTGVVIAAFMIWANHCSYSEAINRVRSARPKSIQSKGQVKMVKDFWKFVEDNGAALPPPGRVRVSDYMQMQKKLLCSSQSRKYHHIPKVLHAIMEELLTVAHGELNGQTRLWIRSVLRCTSQGSREYLEKWPARLPLLTKMKAQEIDICISGILANRSETTDLGEKTAKINKAAFKMSNCKKFVRTHLRGNILLLLGTLDQLMNSFIKPIIPREHLIMGPERNSLHEDWQCFFRYILTTMASLSDGNYVNISKFITRWYLGTLTGVDDVVTALCDRLLKT
;
A
#
# COMPACT_ATOMS: atom_id res chain seq x y z
N MET A 1 32.23 -7.23 -8.09
CA MET A 1 33.02 -6.78 -6.92
C MET A 1 33.26 -7.97 -6.02
N SER A 2 34.55 -8.19 -5.73
CA SER A 2 35.03 -8.89 -4.53
C SER A 2 34.58 -8.12 -3.28
N ARG A 3 34.62 -8.79 -2.12
CA ARG A 3 34.39 -8.20 -0.79
C ARG A 3 35.15 -6.87 -0.64
N PRO A 4 34.48 -5.72 -0.40
CA PRO A 4 35.18 -4.50 -0.03
C PRO A 4 35.98 -4.71 1.26
N THR A 5 37.16 -4.12 1.30
CA THR A 5 38.05 -4.13 2.48
C THR A 5 38.43 -2.70 2.81
N ALA A 6 38.93 -2.43 4.03
CA ALA A 6 39.41 -1.10 4.41
C ALA A 6 40.34 -0.47 3.34
N LYS A 7 41.25 -1.27 2.78
CA LYS A 7 42.15 -0.85 1.69
C LYS A 7 41.43 -0.52 0.38
N THR A 8 40.34 -1.21 0.05
CA THR A 8 39.53 -0.92 -1.13
C THR A 8 38.96 0.52 -1.08
N PHE A 9 38.71 1.07 0.11
CA PHE A 9 38.22 2.44 0.24
C PHE A 9 39.30 3.48 -0.04
N THR A 10 40.54 3.22 0.39
CA THR A 10 41.68 4.13 0.23
C THR A 10 42.31 3.99 -1.15
N ASP A 11 42.60 2.76 -1.56
CA ASP A 11 43.49 2.46 -2.69
C ASP A 11 42.73 2.55 -4.02
N ASP A 12 41.49 2.09 -4.06
CA ASP A 12 40.63 2.13 -5.25
C ASP A 12 39.69 3.35 -5.27
N ASN A 13 39.74 4.20 -4.25
CA ASN A 13 38.84 5.34 -4.06
C ASN A 13 37.37 4.97 -4.29
N LEU A 14 36.94 3.85 -3.68
CA LEU A 14 35.64 3.23 -3.91
C LEU A 14 34.46 4.20 -3.72
N ILE A 15 34.59 5.17 -2.79
CA ILE A 15 33.57 6.18 -2.54
C ILE A 15 33.39 7.11 -3.74
N ALA A 16 34.47 7.58 -4.36
CA ALA A 16 34.37 8.41 -5.57
C ALA A 16 33.75 7.62 -6.74
N GLN A 17 34.06 6.32 -6.86
CA GLN A 17 33.41 5.47 -7.87
C GLN A 17 31.91 5.34 -7.61
N PHE A 18 31.51 5.14 -6.35
CA PHE A 18 30.11 5.10 -5.97
C PHE A 18 29.42 6.42 -6.30
N GLN A 19 29.99 7.57 -5.93
CA GLN A 19 29.45 8.88 -6.30
C GLN A 19 29.30 9.05 -7.82
N LYS A 20 30.32 8.70 -8.61
CA LYS A 20 30.29 8.78 -10.08
C LYS A 20 29.19 7.89 -10.68
N LEU A 21 29.02 6.68 -10.15
CA LEU A 21 27.96 5.76 -10.57
C LEU A 21 26.59 6.12 -9.97
N GLY A 22 26.53 7.12 -9.10
CA GLY A 22 25.36 7.48 -8.33
C GLY A 22 24.90 6.37 -7.39
N ILE A 23 25.80 5.55 -6.86
CA ILE A 23 25.58 4.62 -5.76
C ILE A 23 25.79 5.36 -4.45
N TYR A 24 24.88 5.11 -3.53
CA TYR A 24 24.62 6.06 -2.46
C TYR A 24 24.29 5.35 -1.15
N SER A 25 23.66 4.19 -1.22
CA SER A 25 23.44 3.32 -0.06
C SER A 25 23.98 1.92 -0.35
N VAL A 26 24.55 1.24 0.65
CA VAL A 26 25.00 -0.14 0.51
C VAL A 26 24.45 -1.02 1.62
N ILE A 27 23.93 -2.20 1.25
CA ILE A 27 23.50 -3.23 2.19
C ILE A 27 24.60 -4.27 2.30
N ASN A 28 25.18 -4.38 3.50
CA ASN A 28 26.13 -5.42 3.85
C ASN A 28 25.39 -6.67 4.34
N LEU A 29 25.55 -7.79 3.62
CA LEU A 29 25.00 -9.10 3.99
C LEU A 29 26.05 -10.03 4.58
N GLN A 30 27.23 -9.53 4.95
CA GLN A 30 28.23 -10.32 5.68
C GLN A 30 27.72 -10.66 7.09
N MET A 31 28.15 -11.80 7.61
CA MET A 31 27.97 -12.13 9.03
C MET A 31 29.24 -11.75 9.79
N LEU A 32 29.09 -11.49 11.09
CA LEU A 32 30.24 -11.29 11.98
C LEU A 32 31.15 -12.52 11.92
N GLY A 33 32.45 -12.31 11.75
CA GLY A 33 33.42 -13.41 11.69
C GLY A 33 33.35 -14.25 10.41
N GLU A 34 32.59 -13.82 9.41
CA GLU A 34 32.44 -14.60 8.19
C GLU A 34 33.74 -14.63 7.36
N HIS A 35 34.32 -15.83 7.25
CA HIS A 35 35.63 -16.06 6.63
C HIS A 35 36.76 -15.30 7.33
N GLU A 36 36.82 -15.35 8.67
CA GLU A 36 37.91 -14.80 9.51
C GLU A 36 39.31 -15.18 9.03
N SER A 37 39.47 -16.38 8.46
CA SER A 37 40.74 -16.93 8.00
C SER A 37 41.02 -16.71 6.51
N CYS A 38 40.17 -15.98 5.77
CA CYS A 38 40.36 -15.73 4.34
C CYS A 38 40.41 -14.23 4.00
N GLY A 39 41.46 -13.82 3.29
CA GLY A 39 41.71 -12.43 2.91
C GLY A 39 42.34 -11.61 4.06
N PRO A 40 42.35 -10.27 3.97
CA PRO A 40 42.91 -9.42 5.02
C PRO A 40 42.11 -9.55 6.32
N GLN A 41 42.80 -9.32 7.45
CA GLN A 41 42.24 -9.39 8.80
C GLN A 41 40.97 -8.54 8.94
N LEU A 42 40.02 -9.03 9.76
CA LEU A 42 38.81 -8.29 10.09
C LEU A 42 39.13 -7.07 10.97
N LEU A 43 38.34 -6.02 10.87
CA LEU A 43 38.35 -4.92 11.83
C LEU A 43 37.82 -5.40 13.19
N PRO A 44 38.04 -4.65 14.29
CA PRO A 44 37.47 -4.97 15.60
C PRO A 44 35.94 -5.10 15.60
N SER A 45 35.26 -4.47 14.65
CA SER A 45 33.82 -4.64 14.42
C SER A 45 33.42 -6.01 13.87
N GLY A 46 34.37 -6.90 13.59
CA GLY A 46 34.19 -8.22 12.97
C GLY A 46 33.74 -8.17 11.50
N PHE A 47 33.86 -7.02 10.85
CA PHE A 47 33.67 -6.83 9.42
C PHE A 47 34.97 -6.40 8.73
N THR A 48 35.02 -6.47 7.40
CA THR A 48 36.22 -6.06 6.65
C THR A 48 36.34 -4.58 6.37
N TYR A 49 35.34 -3.81 6.75
CA TYR A 49 35.27 -2.36 6.64
C TYR A 49 34.13 -1.85 7.55
N ASN A 50 34.08 -0.56 7.84
CA ASN A 50 32.96 0.04 8.58
C ASN A 50 31.77 0.27 7.61
N PRO A 51 30.60 -0.37 7.80
CA PRO A 51 29.42 -0.19 6.94
C PRO A 51 28.88 1.24 6.89
N GLU A 52 29.08 2.05 7.93
CA GLU A 52 28.56 3.42 8.02
C GLU A 52 29.14 4.35 6.95
N ILE A 53 30.37 4.08 6.49
CA ILE A 53 31.06 4.83 5.42
C ILE A 53 30.25 4.79 4.12
N LEU A 54 29.41 3.77 3.93
CA LEU A 54 28.60 3.56 2.73
C LEU A 54 27.20 4.15 2.78
N MET A 55 26.78 4.71 3.92
CA MET A 55 25.38 5.09 4.17
C MET A 55 25.10 6.58 4.03
N GLN A 56 26.08 7.40 3.61
CA GLN A 56 25.99 8.87 3.76
C GLN A 56 25.41 9.67 2.58
N ASN A 57 24.97 9.07 1.46
CA ASN A 57 24.41 9.83 0.34
C ASN A 57 23.25 9.06 -0.31
N GLY A 58 22.38 9.66 -1.15
CA GLY A 58 21.11 9.03 -1.60
C GLY A 58 20.97 8.85 -3.12
N ARG A 59 20.34 7.72 -3.59
CA ARG A 59 19.58 7.45 -4.85
C ARG A 59 19.89 6.17 -5.68
N LYS A 60 20.95 5.39 -5.44
CA LYS A 60 21.08 3.98 -5.90
C LYS A 60 21.66 3.10 -4.79
N LEU A 61 21.18 1.86 -4.74
CA LEU A 61 21.48 0.90 -3.69
C LEU A 61 22.40 -0.20 -4.22
N ALA A 62 23.55 -0.41 -3.59
CA ALA A 62 24.36 -1.62 -3.82
C ALA A 62 24.07 -2.66 -2.74
N VAL A 63 24.15 -3.93 -3.12
CA VAL A 63 24.00 -5.06 -2.19
C VAL A 63 25.22 -5.95 -2.38
N HIS A 64 25.88 -6.34 -1.30
CA HIS A 64 26.98 -7.29 -1.39
C HIS A 64 26.96 -8.28 -0.23
N CYS A 65 27.65 -9.40 -0.44
CA CYS A 65 27.98 -10.37 0.59
C CYS A 65 29.50 -10.57 0.54
N HIS A 66 30.01 -11.75 0.85
CA HIS A 66 31.42 -12.05 0.64
C HIS A 66 31.82 -12.05 -0.85
N ALA A 67 31.29 -12.99 -1.65
CA ALA A 67 31.64 -13.10 -3.08
C ALA A 67 30.69 -12.32 -4.02
N GLY A 68 29.59 -11.77 -3.48
CA GLY A 68 28.56 -11.11 -4.29
C GLY A 68 27.81 -12.04 -5.23
N LEU A 69 27.65 -13.32 -4.88
CA LEU A 69 27.02 -14.37 -5.72
C LEU A 69 25.76 -14.97 -5.06
N GLY A 70 25.91 -15.66 -3.92
CA GLY A 70 24.82 -16.34 -3.22
C GLY A 70 23.78 -15.39 -2.60
N ARG A 71 24.04 -14.92 -1.36
CA ARG A 71 23.11 -14.05 -0.59
C ARG A 71 22.75 -12.76 -1.33
N THR A 72 23.74 -12.13 -1.98
CA THR A 72 23.50 -10.96 -2.83
C THR A 72 22.50 -11.25 -3.93
N GLY A 73 22.66 -12.37 -4.65
CA GLY A 73 21.73 -12.76 -5.70
C GLY A 73 20.32 -13.03 -5.17
N VAL A 74 20.20 -13.67 -3.99
CA VAL A 74 18.91 -13.93 -3.34
C VAL A 74 18.18 -12.63 -3.01
N VAL A 75 18.84 -11.67 -2.37
CA VAL A 75 18.22 -10.39 -1.99
C VAL A 75 17.82 -9.58 -3.22
N ILE A 76 18.66 -9.53 -4.25
CA ILE A 76 18.33 -8.84 -5.51
C ILE A 76 17.13 -9.52 -6.20
N ALA A 77 17.09 -10.85 -6.25
CA ALA A 77 15.96 -11.58 -6.84
C ALA A 77 14.66 -11.35 -6.05
N ALA A 78 14.72 -11.39 -4.72
CA ALA A 78 13.58 -11.07 -3.86
C ALA A 78 13.08 -9.64 -4.08
N PHE A 79 13.99 -8.67 -4.21
CA PHE A 79 13.62 -7.30 -4.56
C PHE A 79 12.95 -7.21 -5.93
N MET A 80 13.44 -7.91 -6.96
CA MET A 80 12.81 -7.95 -8.28
C MET A 80 11.40 -8.53 -8.23
N ILE A 81 11.18 -9.61 -7.47
CA ILE A 81 9.84 -10.16 -7.23
C ILE A 81 8.93 -9.10 -6.60
N TRP A 82 9.39 -8.46 -5.52
CA TRP A 82 8.59 -7.51 -4.75
C TRP A 82 8.28 -6.21 -5.52
N ALA A 83 9.27 -5.65 -6.22
CA ALA A 83 9.18 -4.35 -6.89
C ALA A 83 8.68 -4.44 -8.34
N ASN A 84 9.08 -5.49 -9.07
CA ASN A 84 8.81 -5.65 -10.50
C ASN A 84 7.78 -6.73 -10.80
N HIS A 85 7.30 -7.48 -9.79
CA HIS A 85 6.31 -8.55 -9.95
C HIS A 85 6.75 -9.67 -10.89
N CYS A 86 8.06 -9.90 -10.99
CA CYS A 86 8.61 -11.02 -11.75
C CYS A 86 8.31 -12.36 -11.06
N SER A 87 8.21 -13.43 -11.84
CA SER A 87 8.25 -14.79 -11.29
C SER A 87 9.60 -15.08 -10.64
N TYR A 88 9.65 -16.06 -9.72
CA TYR A 88 10.92 -16.45 -9.10
C TYR A 88 11.97 -16.91 -10.12
N SER A 89 11.55 -17.62 -11.18
CA SER A 89 12.43 -18.09 -12.25
C SER A 89 12.95 -16.93 -13.08
N GLU A 90 12.10 -15.98 -13.46
CA GLU A 90 12.50 -14.77 -14.19
C GLU A 90 13.48 -13.93 -13.38
N ALA A 91 13.22 -13.73 -12.08
CA ALA A 91 14.11 -12.99 -11.19
C ALA A 91 15.50 -13.66 -11.08
N ILE A 92 15.54 -14.98 -10.89
CA ILE A 92 16.80 -15.75 -10.85
C ILE A 92 17.55 -15.63 -12.18
N ASN A 93 16.83 -15.77 -13.30
CA ASN A 93 17.43 -15.68 -14.63
C ASN A 93 18.03 -14.28 -14.87
N ARG A 94 17.29 -13.21 -14.57
CA ARG A 94 17.80 -11.83 -14.69
C ARG A 94 19.05 -11.60 -13.84
N VAL A 95 19.05 -12.08 -12.59
CA VAL A 95 20.22 -11.98 -11.71
C VAL A 95 21.42 -12.74 -12.27
N ARG A 96 21.21 -13.95 -12.80
CA ARG A 96 22.29 -14.77 -13.39
C ARG A 96 22.80 -14.22 -14.73
N SER A 97 21.93 -13.65 -15.56
CA SER A 97 22.31 -12.98 -16.80
C SER A 97 23.16 -11.74 -16.53
N ALA A 98 22.79 -10.94 -15.52
CA ALA A 98 23.56 -9.77 -15.13
C ALA A 98 24.85 -10.13 -14.38
N ARG A 99 24.85 -11.25 -13.63
CA ARG A 99 26.00 -11.70 -12.83
C ARG A 99 26.06 -13.23 -12.81
N PRO A 100 26.80 -13.87 -13.72
CA PRO A 100 26.91 -15.33 -13.82
C PRO A 100 27.29 -15.98 -12.48
N LYS A 101 26.81 -17.21 -12.26
CA LYS A 101 27.01 -18.00 -11.03
C LYS A 101 26.32 -17.46 -9.76
N SER A 102 25.44 -16.46 -9.86
CA SER A 102 24.63 -15.99 -8.72
C SER A 102 23.55 -17.00 -8.32
N ILE A 103 23.17 -17.00 -7.03
CA ILE A 103 22.18 -17.93 -6.43
C ILE A 103 22.66 -19.38 -6.62
N GLN A 104 23.59 -19.80 -5.77
CA GLN A 104 24.50 -20.92 -5.98
C GLN A 104 23.94 -22.27 -5.50
N SER A 105 23.04 -22.28 -4.51
CA SER A 105 22.53 -23.53 -3.91
C SER A 105 21.05 -23.76 -4.16
N LYS A 106 20.62 -25.04 -4.13
CA LYS A 106 19.19 -25.40 -4.19
C LYS A 106 18.37 -24.75 -3.07
N GLY A 107 18.95 -24.61 -1.87
CA GLY A 107 18.31 -23.92 -0.74
C GLY A 107 18.06 -22.43 -1.01
N GLN A 108 19.00 -21.74 -1.66
CA GLN A 108 18.83 -20.33 -2.05
C GLN A 108 17.74 -20.17 -3.11
N VAL A 109 17.68 -21.07 -4.11
CA VAL A 109 16.60 -21.09 -5.11
C VAL A 109 15.24 -21.31 -4.44
N LYS A 110 15.16 -22.25 -3.49
CA LYS A 110 13.94 -22.51 -2.71
C LYS A 110 13.51 -21.26 -1.94
N MET A 111 14.42 -20.56 -1.28
CA MET A 111 14.11 -19.32 -0.56
C MET A 111 13.48 -18.25 -1.47
N VAL A 112 14.02 -18.05 -2.68
CA VAL A 112 13.45 -17.10 -3.66
C VAL A 112 12.06 -17.55 -4.12
N LYS A 113 11.87 -18.85 -4.35
CA LYS A 113 10.56 -19.42 -4.73
C LYS A 113 9.52 -19.28 -3.62
N ASP A 114 9.89 -19.58 -2.38
CA ASP A 114 9.03 -19.47 -1.21
C ASP A 114 8.62 -18.01 -0.97
N PHE A 115 9.55 -17.06 -1.12
CA PHE A 115 9.25 -15.63 -1.03
C PHE A 115 8.29 -15.17 -2.14
N TRP A 116 8.52 -15.60 -3.39
CA TRP A 116 7.58 -15.33 -4.48
C TRP A 116 6.19 -15.86 -4.18
N LYS A 117 6.08 -17.10 -3.72
CA LYS A 117 4.79 -17.69 -3.32
C LYS A 117 4.13 -16.90 -2.20
N PHE A 118 4.89 -16.48 -1.19
CA PHE A 118 4.39 -15.62 -0.12
C PHE A 118 3.81 -14.31 -0.65
N VAL A 119 4.50 -13.62 -1.56
CA VAL A 119 4.00 -12.37 -2.18
C VAL A 119 2.77 -12.62 -3.04
N GLU A 120 2.73 -13.73 -3.78
CA GLU A 120 1.57 -14.09 -4.61
C GLU A 120 0.34 -14.40 -3.78
N ASP A 121 0.48 -15.24 -2.77
CA ASP A 121 -0.61 -15.73 -1.92
C ASP A 121 -1.17 -14.62 -1.01
N ASN A 122 -0.36 -13.63 -0.64
CA ASN A 122 -0.74 -12.63 0.37
C ASN A 122 -0.81 -11.18 -0.14
N GLY A 123 -0.31 -10.91 -1.35
CA GLY A 123 -0.15 -9.55 -1.87
C GLY A 123 -1.31 -8.99 -2.65
N ALA A 124 -2.40 -9.73 -2.82
CA ALA A 124 -3.57 -9.30 -3.57
C ALA A 124 -4.14 -7.98 -3.01
N ALA A 125 -4.39 -7.01 -3.90
CA ALA A 125 -5.04 -5.76 -3.51
C ALA A 125 -6.50 -5.98 -3.10
N LEU A 126 -7.18 -6.92 -3.77
CA LEU A 126 -8.58 -7.30 -3.58
C LEU A 126 -8.66 -8.78 -3.17
N PRO A 127 -8.82 -9.08 -1.88
CA PRO A 127 -9.01 -10.45 -1.42
C PRO A 127 -10.39 -11.02 -1.83
N PRO A 128 -10.61 -12.34 -1.74
CA PRO A 128 -11.93 -12.92 -1.95
C PRO A 128 -12.99 -12.36 -0.96
N PRO A 129 -14.28 -12.28 -1.35
CA PRO A 129 -15.37 -11.79 -0.51
C PRO A 129 -15.46 -12.49 0.86
N GLY A 130 -15.68 -11.71 1.92
CA GLY A 130 -15.96 -12.20 3.28
C GLY A 130 -14.86 -13.02 3.94
N ARG A 131 -13.60 -12.94 3.47
CA ARG A 131 -12.53 -13.82 3.95
C ARG A 131 -11.53 -13.19 4.91
N VAL A 132 -11.44 -11.86 4.94
CA VAL A 132 -10.31 -11.18 5.60
C VAL A 132 -10.83 -10.15 6.61
N ARG A 133 -10.33 -10.18 7.85
CA ARG A 133 -10.55 -9.06 8.78
C ARG A 133 -9.65 -7.90 8.38
N VAL A 134 -10.11 -6.66 8.57
CA VAL A 134 -9.27 -5.49 8.22
C VAL A 134 -7.94 -5.50 8.96
N SER A 135 -7.92 -5.88 10.24
CA SER A 135 -6.67 -6.02 11.01
C SER A 135 -5.68 -7.00 10.39
N ASP A 136 -6.14 -8.16 9.89
CA ASP A 136 -5.30 -9.14 9.21
C ASP A 136 -4.75 -8.57 7.88
N TYR A 137 -5.60 -7.85 7.12
CA TYR A 137 -5.17 -7.14 5.91
C TYR A 137 -4.10 -6.10 6.22
N MET A 138 -4.28 -5.32 7.28
CA MET A 138 -3.34 -4.28 7.69
C MET A 138 -2.00 -4.85 8.16
N GLN A 139 -2.02 -5.96 8.91
CA GLN A 139 -0.81 -6.69 9.29
C GLN A 139 -0.06 -7.20 8.06
N MET A 140 -0.77 -7.75 7.07
CA MET A 140 -0.14 -8.23 5.85
C MET A 140 0.41 -7.08 4.99
N GLN A 141 -0.35 -6.00 4.86
CA GLN A 141 0.07 -4.77 4.19
C GLN A 141 1.37 -4.21 4.81
N LYS A 142 1.48 -4.21 6.15
CA LYS A 142 2.68 -3.78 6.86
C LYS A 142 3.92 -4.61 6.49
N LYS A 143 3.75 -5.92 6.26
CA LYS A 143 4.83 -6.82 5.83
C LYS A 143 5.22 -6.61 4.36
N LEU A 144 4.26 -6.25 3.52
CA LEU A 144 4.43 -6.15 2.06
C LEU A 144 4.75 -4.76 1.55
N LEU A 145 4.55 -3.71 2.35
CA LEU A 145 4.91 -2.34 1.99
C LEU A 145 6.29 -1.98 2.54
N CYS A 146 7.01 -1.10 1.83
CA CYS A 146 8.22 -0.52 2.39
C CYS A 146 7.89 0.33 3.63
N SER A 147 8.86 0.50 4.53
CA SER A 147 8.61 1.07 5.86
C SER A 147 7.97 2.47 5.83
N SER A 148 8.32 3.30 4.84
CA SER A 148 7.71 4.63 4.68
C SER A 148 6.23 4.56 4.30
N GLN A 149 5.86 3.64 3.41
CA GLN A 149 4.48 3.41 3.00
C GLN A 149 3.69 2.73 4.13
N SER A 150 4.28 1.74 4.82
CA SER A 150 3.65 1.09 5.96
C SER A 150 3.31 2.08 7.08
N ARG A 151 4.21 3.01 7.40
CA ARG A 151 3.93 4.09 8.37
C ARG A 151 2.83 5.04 7.88
N LYS A 152 2.86 5.41 6.60
CA LYS A 152 1.87 6.30 6.00
C LYS A 152 0.47 5.68 5.97
N TYR A 153 0.38 4.38 5.74
CA TYR A 153 -0.86 3.62 5.58
C TYR A 153 -1.09 2.68 6.76
N HIS A 154 -0.83 3.15 7.98
CA HIS A 154 -0.81 2.29 9.16
C HIS A 154 -2.18 1.66 9.47
N HIS A 155 -3.26 2.46 9.40
CA HIS A 155 -4.65 2.02 9.64
C HIS A 155 -5.52 2.00 8.38
N ILE A 156 -4.99 2.46 7.25
CA ILE A 156 -5.76 2.63 6.02
C ILE A 156 -5.19 1.71 4.93
N PRO A 157 -5.97 0.80 4.34
CA PRO A 157 -5.57 0.06 3.17
C PRO A 157 -5.06 1.01 2.07
N LYS A 158 -3.83 0.82 1.61
CA LYS A 158 -3.22 1.66 0.57
C LYS A 158 -4.01 1.60 -0.74
N VAL A 159 -4.61 0.44 -1.02
CA VAL A 159 -5.51 0.22 -2.17
C VAL A 159 -6.72 1.13 -2.09
N LEU A 160 -7.40 1.19 -0.94
CA LEU A 160 -8.50 2.11 -0.67
C LEU A 160 -8.08 3.55 -0.94
N HIS A 161 -6.97 3.98 -0.33
CA HIS A 161 -6.48 5.35 -0.50
C HIS A 161 -6.16 5.67 -1.97
N ALA A 162 -5.57 4.74 -2.72
CA ALA A 162 -5.26 4.94 -4.13
C ALA A 162 -6.53 5.10 -4.98
N ILE A 163 -7.56 4.29 -4.74
CA ILE A 163 -8.85 4.38 -5.44
C ILE A 163 -9.54 5.71 -5.10
N MET A 164 -9.59 6.07 -3.81
CA MET A 164 -10.21 7.32 -3.36
C MET A 164 -9.46 8.57 -3.88
N GLU A 165 -8.13 8.55 -3.90
CA GLU A 165 -7.31 9.64 -4.46
C GLU A 165 -7.64 9.86 -5.95
N GLU A 166 -7.78 8.79 -6.74
CA GLU A 166 -8.17 8.88 -8.15
C GLU A 166 -9.64 9.29 -8.31
N LEU A 167 -10.55 8.80 -7.47
CA LEU A 167 -11.96 9.19 -7.51
C LEU A 167 -12.15 10.69 -7.23
N LEU A 168 -11.46 11.22 -6.22
CA LEU A 168 -11.43 12.67 -5.93
C LEU A 168 -10.80 13.47 -7.08
N THR A 169 -9.81 12.91 -7.78
CA THR A 169 -9.22 13.53 -8.98
C THR A 169 -10.22 13.58 -10.13
N VAL A 170 -11.03 12.53 -10.32
CA VAL A 170 -12.04 12.53 -11.38
C VAL A 170 -13.20 13.48 -11.04
N ALA A 171 -13.57 13.56 -9.76
CA ALA A 171 -14.67 14.38 -9.29
C ALA A 171 -14.31 15.89 -9.32
N HIS A 172 -13.16 16.28 -8.77
CA HIS A 172 -12.76 17.68 -8.64
C HIS A 172 -11.80 18.17 -9.74
N GLY A 173 -11.44 17.32 -10.71
CA GLY A 173 -10.39 17.61 -11.70
C GLY A 173 -8.98 17.38 -11.16
N GLU A 174 -7.96 17.94 -11.82
CA GLU A 174 -6.58 17.79 -11.32
C GLU A 174 -6.48 18.25 -9.87
N LEU A 175 -5.95 17.37 -9.00
CA LEU A 175 -5.76 17.68 -7.59
C LEU A 175 -4.83 18.89 -7.47
N ASN A 176 -5.42 20.06 -7.29
CA ASN A 176 -4.70 21.29 -6.96
C ASN A 176 -4.01 21.12 -5.58
N GLY A 177 -3.16 22.08 -5.20
CA GLY A 177 -2.44 22.02 -3.92
C GLY A 177 -3.38 21.80 -2.72
N GLN A 178 -4.55 22.42 -2.75
CA GLN A 178 -5.55 22.33 -1.68
C GLN A 178 -6.14 20.92 -1.55
N THR A 179 -6.57 20.28 -2.65
CA THR A 179 -7.12 18.92 -2.60
C THR A 179 -6.07 17.91 -2.16
N ARG A 180 -4.81 18.06 -2.60
CA ARG A 180 -3.71 17.20 -2.13
C ARG A 180 -3.43 17.36 -0.65
N LEU A 181 -3.45 18.60 -0.15
CA LEU A 181 -3.27 18.89 1.28
C LEU A 181 -4.44 18.34 2.09
N TRP A 182 -5.67 18.44 1.59
CA TRP A 182 -6.85 17.88 2.22
C TRP A 182 -6.75 16.37 2.34
N ILE A 183 -6.48 15.65 1.24
CA ILE A 183 -6.33 14.18 1.24
C ILE A 183 -5.23 13.74 2.24
N ARG A 184 -4.12 14.47 2.29
CA ARG A 184 -3.03 14.20 3.26
C ARG A 184 -3.48 14.45 4.69
N SER A 185 -4.28 15.49 4.92
CA SER A 185 -4.80 15.84 6.25
C SER A 185 -5.80 14.79 6.72
N VAL A 186 -6.77 14.40 5.87
CA VAL A 186 -7.71 13.30 6.15
C VAL A 186 -6.96 12.02 6.51
N LEU A 187 -5.93 11.63 5.73
CA LEU A 187 -5.13 10.45 6.01
C LEU A 187 -4.31 10.55 7.31
N ARG A 188 -3.92 11.76 7.73
CA ARG A 188 -3.19 11.98 9.00
C ARG A 188 -4.14 11.91 10.20
N CYS A 189 -5.31 12.52 10.05
CA CYS A 189 -6.40 12.56 11.01
C CYS A 189 -7.05 11.19 11.26
N THR A 190 -6.59 10.11 10.62
CA THR A 190 -7.02 8.73 10.92
C THR A 190 -6.00 7.96 11.77
N SER A 191 -4.96 8.63 12.29
CA SER A 191 -3.97 8.01 13.19
C SER A 191 -4.07 8.53 14.63
N GLN A 192 -4.03 7.62 15.61
CA GLN A 192 -4.18 7.91 17.06
C GLN A 192 -3.13 8.88 17.65
N GLY A 193 -2.04 9.16 16.94
CA GLY A 193 -0.93 9.97 17.47
C GLY A 193 -1.08 11.48 17.30
N SER A 194 -2.09 11.95 16.56
CA SER A 194 -2.28 13.40 16.35
C SER A 194 -3.30 13.96 17.34
N ARG A 195 -2.91 14.93 18.18
CA ARG A 195 -3.86 15.75 18.96
C ARG A 195 -4.91 16.43 18.04
N GLU A 196 -4.54 16.62 16.76
CA GLU A 196 -5.44 17.05 15.67
C GLU A 196 -6.60 16.07 15.41
N TYR A 197 -6.46 14.77 15.73
CA TYR A 197 -7.49 13.73 15.54
C TYR A 197 -8.83 14.11 16.19
N LEU A 198 -8.75 14.72 17.38
CA LEU A 198 -9.90 15.06 18.23
C LEU A 198 -10.43 16.48 17.99
N GLU A 199 -9.60 17.39 17.45
CA GLU A 199 -9.89 18.83 17.47
C GLU A 199 -9.96 19.50 16.09
N LYS A 200 -9.42 18.89 15.02
CA LYS A 200 -9.38 19.52 13.68
C LYS A 200 -9.90 18.58 12.58
N TRP A 201 -11.09 18.88 12.09
CA TRP A 201 -11.56 18.36 10.82
C TRP A 201 -10.86 19.10 9.67
N PRO A 202 -10.39 18.39 8.62
CA PRO A 202 -9.78 19.05 7.49
C PRO A 202 -10.80 19.94 6.78
N ALA A 203 -10.41 21.17 6.44
CA ALA A 203 -11.26 22.17 5.78
C ALA A 203 -11.96 21.59 4.54
N ARG A 204 -13.21 21.97 4.27
CA ARG A 204 -13.99 21.36 3.18
C ARG A 204 -13.33 21.53 1.82
N LEU A 205 -13.44 20.49 1.00
CA LEU A 205 -13.25 20.65 -0.43
C LEU A 205 -14.38 21.49 -1.02
N PRO A 206 -14.13 22.23 -2.12
CA PRO A 206 -15.19 22.90 -2.85
C PRO A 206 -16.30 21.93 -3.24
N LEU A 207 -17.54 22.42 -3.24
CA LEU A 207 -18.69 21.64 -3.72
C LEU A 207 -18.47 21.20 -5.17
N LEU A 208 -18.93 19.99 -5.46
CA LEU A 208 -18.90 19.44 -6.80
C LEU A 208 -19.86 20.18 -7.72
N THR A 209 -19.60 20.12 -9.02
CA THR A 209 -20.60 20.53 -9.98
C THR A 209 -21.79 19.56 -9.92
N LYS A 210 -23.01 20.09 -10.02
CA LYS A 210 -24.24 19.27 -9.99
C LYS A 210 -24.19 18.10 -10.99
N MET A 211 -23.66 18.33 -12.18
CA MET A 211 -23.48 17.30 -13.20
C MET A 211 -22.55 16.16 -12.74
N LYS A 212 -21.42 16.49 -12.10
CA LYS A 212 -20.48 15.46 -11.59
C LYS A 212 -21.05 14.71 -10.40
N ALA A 213 -21.75 15.39 -9.50
CA ALA A 213 -22.44 14.74 -8.40
C ALA A 213 -23.52 13.77 -8.91
N GLN A 214 -24.30 14.16 -9.93
CA GLN A 214 -25.28 13.28 -10.57
C GLN A 214 -24.64 12.05 -11.24
N GLU A 215 -23.52 12.22 -11.93
CA GLU A 215 -22.79 11.10 -12.55
C GLU A 215 -22.34 10.06 -11.49
N ILE A 216 -21.81 10.53 -10.36
CA ILE A 216 -21.42 9.67 -9.23
C ILE A 216 -22.65 8.97 -8.64
N ASP A 217 -23.74 9.71 -8.44
CA ASP A 217 -24.98 9.19 -7.88
C ASP A 217 -25.61 8.08 -8.74
N ILE A 218 -25.59 8.26 -10.07
CA ILE A 218 -26.01 7.25 -11.05
C ILE A 218 -25.14 5.99 -10.93
N CYS A 219 -23.82 6.14 -10.85
CA CYS A 219 -22.90 5.01 -10.71
C CYS A 219 -23.15 4.23 -9.41
N ILE A 220 -23.34 4.93 -8.28
CA ILE A 220 -23.65 4.30 -6.98
C ILE A 220 -25.00 3.57 -7.06
N SER A 221 -26.02 4.20 -7.63
CA SER A 221 -27.35 3.60 -7.80
C SER A 221 -27.28 2.32 -8.63
N GLY A 222 -26.50 2.31 -9.71
CA GLY A 222 -26.26 1.11 -10.52
C GLY A 222 -25.61 -0.03 -9.73
N ILE A 223 -24.60 0.28 -8.90
CA ILE A 223 -23.94 -0.73 -8.03
C ILE A 223 -24.89 -1.26 -6.95
N LEU A 224 -25.76 -0.40 -6.39
CA LEU A 224 -26.75 -0.79 -5.40
C LEU A 224 -27.89 -1.64 -5.99
N ALA A 225 -28.25 -1.43 -7.25
CA ALA A 225 -29.32 -2.16 -7.94
C ALA A 225 -28.93 -3.59 -8.33
N ASN A 226 -27.67 -3.83 -8.73
CA ASN A 226 -27.20 -5.13 -9.23
C ASN A 226 -26.87 -6.14 -8.11
N ARG A 227 -27.79 -6.30 -7.15
CA ARG A 227 -27.66 -6.96 -5.83
C ARG A 227 -27.13 -8.40 -5.80
N SER A 228 -27.00 -9.10 -6.93
CA SER A 228 -26.80 -10.56 -6.98
C SER A 228 -25.82 -11.04 -8.04
N GLU A 229 -25.33 -10.15 -8.92
CA GLU A 229 -24.32 -10.47 -9.93
C GLU A 229 -22.95 -9.97 -9.47
N THR A 230 -22.50 -10.42 -8.30
CA THR A 230 -21.07 -10.30 -7.93
C THR A 230 -20.15 -11.04 -8.93
N THR A 231 -20.72 -11.80 -9.86
CA THR A 231 -20.07 -12.45 -10.99
C THR A 231 -20.19 -11.68 -12.32
N ASP A 232 -21.32 -11.06 -12.69
CA ASP A 232 -21.56 -10.60 -14.08
C ASP A 232 -21.26 -9.10 -14.34
N LEU A 233 -21.39 -8.20 -13.35
CA LEU A 233 -20.73 -6.88 -13.49
C LEU A 233 -19.20 -7.05 -13.55
N GLY A 234 -18.68 -8.11 -12.93
CA GLY A 234 -17.27 -8.51 -12.99
C GLY A 234 -16.80 -8.98 -14.38
N GLU A 235 -17.71 -9.46 -15.24
CA GLU A 235 -17.40 -9.88 -16.60
C GLU A 235 -17.49 -8.72 -17.60
N LYS A 236 -18.44 -7.79 -17.42
CA LYS A 236 -18.53 -6.56 -18.25
C LYS A 236 -17.58 -5.44 -17.82
N THR A 237 -17.11 -5.39 -16.57
CA THR A 237 -15.96 -4.56 -16.16
C THR A 237 -14.66 -5.18 -16.66
N ALA A 238 -14.40 -5.03 -17.95
CA ALA A 238 -13.26 -5.55 -18.70
C ALA A 238 -12.00 -5.87 -17.88
N LYS A 239 -11.61 -7.16 -17.87
CA LYS A 239 -10.21 -7.63 -17.81
C LYS A 239 -9.29 -6.96 -16.78
N ILE A 240 -9.78 -6.60 -15.59
CA ILE A 240 -8.88 -6.26 -14.49
C ILE A 240 -8.11 -7.54 -14.16
N ASN A 241 -6.83 -7.58 -14.52
CA ASN A 241 -5.96 -8.69 -14.16
C ASN A 241 -5.77 -8.67 -12.63
N LYS A 242 -6.69 -9.32 -11.91
CA LYS A 242 -6.72 -9.38 -10.45
C LYS A 242 -5.41 -9.96 -9.89
N ALA A 243 -4.74 -10.85 -10.64
CA ALA A 243 -3.43 -11.36 -10.25
C ALA A 243 -2.35 -10.27 -10.27
N ALA A 244 -2.40 -9.33 -11.22
CA ALA A 244 -1.46 -8.21 -11.31
C ALA A 244 -1.77 -7.06 -10.33
N PHE A 245 -2.99 -7.00 -9.78
CA PHE A 245 -3.38 -5.95 -8.84
C PHE A 245 -2.95 -6.29 -7.41
N LYS A 246 -1.81 -5.75 -6.98
CA LYS A 246 -1.19 -6.06 -5.68
C LYS A 246 -1.14 -4.82 -4.76
N MET A 247 -1.02 -5.02 -3.45
CA MET A 247 -0.89 -3.92 -2.46
C MET A 247 0.35 -3.04 -2.73
N SER A 248 1.46 -3.64 -3.16
CA SER A 248 2.72 -2.92 -3.42
C SER A 248 2.64 -2.00 -4.64
N ASN A 249 1.91 -2.38 -5.69
CA ASN A 249 1.78 -1.59 -6.92
C ASN A 249 0.43 -0.87 -7.12
N CYS A 250 -0.51 -1.01 -6.19
CA CYS A 250 -1.90 -0.58 -6.39
C CYS A 250 -2.05 0.85 -6.93
N LYS A 251 -1.28 1.82 -6.43
CA LYS A 251 -1.33 3.20 -6.89
C LYS A 251 -0.99 3.37 -8.38
N LYS A 252 0.01 2.63 -8.87
CA LYS A 252 0.35 2.59 -10.30
C LYS A 252 -0.76 1.89 -11.08
N PHE A 253 -1.23 0.75 -10.57
CA PHE A 253 -2.29 -0.03 -11.21
C PHE A 253 -3.58 0.78 -11.40
N VAL A 254 -4.10 1.42 -10.34
CA VAL A 254 -5.32 2.24 -10.38
C VAL A 254 -5.16 3.36 -11.42
N ARG A 255 -4.02 4.05 -11.44
CA ARG A 255 -3.74 5.11 -12.42
C ARG A 255 -3.68 4.65 -13.86
N THR A 256 -3.15 3.46 -14.10
CA THR A 256 -2.99 2.92 -15.44
C THR A 256 -4.31 2.33 -15.96
N HIS A 257 -5.12 1.72 -15.11
CA HIS A 257 -6.25 0.90 -15.54
C HIS A 257 -7.63 1.45 -15.17
N LEU A 258 -7.74 2.28 -14.12
CA LEU A 258 -9.04 2.74 -13.58
C LEU A 258 -9.25 4.26 -13.69
N ARG A 259 -8.20 5.00 -14.04
CA ARG A 259 -8.24 6.48 -14.09
C ARG A 259 -9.34 6.97 -15.03
N GLY A 260 -10.12 7.94 -14.58
CA GLY A 260 -11.20 8.54 -15.36
C GLY A 260 -12.51 7.75 -15.38
N ASN A 261 -12.55 6.52 -14.86
CA ASN A 261 -13.75 5.69 -14.88
C ASN A 261 -14.36 5.56 -13.48
N ILE A 262 -15.36 6.39 -13.20
CA ILE A 262 -16.04 6.46 -11.88
C ILE A 262 -16.67 5.11 -11.51
N LEU A 263 -17.35 4.45 -12.46
CA LEU A 263 -18.00 3.17 -12.22
C LEU A 263 -16.99 2.08 -11.85
N LEU A 264 -15.86 1.99 -12.56
CA LEU A 264 -14.80 1.03 -12.23
C LEU A 264 -14.14 1.33 -10.88
N LEU A 265 -13.91 2.60 -10.54
CA LEU A 265 -13.34 2.99 -9.25
C LEU A 265 -14.28 2.61 -8.09
N LEU A 266 -15.57 2.96 -8.19
CA LEU A 266 -16.58 2.64 -7.19
C LEU A 266 -16.85 1.12 -7.11
N GLY A 267 -16.86 0.41 -8.24
CA GLY A 267 -17.01 -1.04 -8.27
C GLY A 267 -15.81 -1.77 -7.65
N THR A 268 -14.59 -1.29 -7.90
CA THR A 268 -13.36 -1.83 -7.27
C THR A 268 -13.37 -1.58 -5.77
N LEU A 269 -13.87 -0.41 -5.36
CA LEU A 269 -14.04 -0.06 -3.96
C LEU A 269 -15.08 -0.96 -3.28
N ASP A 270 -16.23 -1.20 -3.92
CA ASP A 270 -17.26 -2.13 -3.44
C ASP A 270 -16.72 -3.55 -3.31
N GLN A 271 -15.95 -4.03 -4.30
CA GLN A 271 -15.29 -5.34 -4.22
C GLN A 271 -14.35 -5.43 -3.01
N LEU A 272 -13.49 -4.44 -2.79
CA LEU A 272 -12.60 -4.39 -1.62
C LEU A 272 -13.40 -4.43 -0.32
N MET A 273 -14.48 -3.64 -0.24
CA MET A 273 -15.34 -3.59 0.93
C MET A 273 -15.99 -4.95 1.19
N ASN A 274 -16.47 -5.63 0.16
CA ASN A 274 -17.09 -6.95 0.29
C ASN A 274 -16.06 -8.05 0.61
N SER A 275 -14.76 -7.84 0.39
CA SER A 275 -13.68 -8.73 0.86
C SER A 275 -13.56 -8.80 2.39
N PHE A 276 -13.99 -7.75 3.09
CA PHE A 276 -13.80 -7.64 4.53
C PHE A 276 -14.96 -8.23 5.33
N ILE A 277 -14.60 -9.03 6.34
CA ILE A 277 -15.52 -9.48 7.39
C ILE A 277 -15.97 -8.25 8.19
N LYS A 278 -17.29 -8.04 8.29
CA LYS A 278 -17.88 -6.92 9.02
C LYS A 278 -17.81 -7.19 10.53
N PRO A 279 -17.16 -6.32 11.32
CA PRO A 279 -17.15 -6.48 12.76
C PRO A 279 -18.50 -6.11 13.36
N ILE A 280 -18.87 -6.76 14.46
CA ILE A 280 -20.04 -6.37 15.27
C ILE A 280 -19.57 -5.24 16.19
N ILE A 281 -19.89 -4.00 15.86
CA ILE A 281 -19.50 -2.82 16.63
C ILE A 281 -20.77 -2.09 17.08
N PRO A 282 -20.90 -1.76 18.39
CA PRO A 282 -22.01 -0.97 18.90
C PRO A 282 -22.14 0.39 18.20
N ARG A 283 -23.36 0.90 18.09
CA ARG A 283 -23.66 2.09 17.26
C ARG A 283 -23.00 3.36 17.81
N GLU A 284 -22.86 3.46 19.13
CA GLU A 284 -22.21 4.55 19.84
C GLU A 284 -20.72 4.70 19.46
N HIS A 285 -20.03 3.59 19.14
CA HIS A 285 -18.63 3.58 18.73
C HIS A 285 -18.41 3.92 17.25
N LEU A 286 -19.48 4.11 16.47
CA LEU A 286 -19.42 4.70 15.12
C LEU A 286 -19.27 6.22 15.18
N ILE A 287 -19.86 6.84 16.19
CA ILE A 287 -19.97 8.29 16.34
C ILE A 287 -18.80 8.82 17.14
N MET A 288 -18.36 8.07 18.16
CA MET A 288 -17.19 8.38 18.96
C MET A 288 -15.92 7.98 18.23
N GLY A 289 -14.84 8.76 18.39
CA GLY A 289 -13.54 8.42 17.80
C GLY A 289 -13.02 7.05 18.28
N PRO A 290 -12.04 6.45 17.58
CA PRO A 290 -11.44 5.18 17.94
C PRO A 290 -10.91 5.26 19.35
N GLU A 291 -11.35 4.31 20.16
CA GLU A 291 -10.84 4.10 21.49
C GLU A 291 -9.44 3.51 21.39
N ARG A 292 -8.52 3.99 22.22
CA ARG A 292 -7.14 3.48 22.24
C ARG A 292 -7.13 1.98 22.54
N ASN A 293 -6.38 1.23 21.74
CA ASN A 293 -6.25 -0.23 21.85
C ASN A 293 -7.57 -1.01 21.66
N SER A 294 -8.55 -0.44 20.98
CA SER A 294 -9.74 -1.18 20.56
C SER A 294 -9.38 -2.29 19.56
N LEU A 295 -10.00 -3.47 19.71
CA LEU A 295 -9.98 -4.55 18.72
C LEU A 295 -10.44 -4.11 17.32
N HIS A 296 -11.11 -2.95 17.23
CA HIS A 296 -11.72 -2.42 16.01
C HIS A 296 -11.09 -1.11 15.52
N GLU A 297 -9.95 -0.69 16.09
CA GLU A 297 -9.30 0.58 15.73
C GLU A 297 -9.08 0.73 14.22
N ASP A 298 -8.51 -0.29 13.55
CA ASP A 298 -8.28 -0.25 12.10
C ASP A 298 -9.60 -0.04 11.34
N TRP A 299 -10.68 -0.71 11.76
CA TRP A 299 -11.99 -0.58 11.12
C TRP A 299 -12.61 0.79 11.33
N GLN A 300 -12.46 1.38 12.53
CA GLN A 300 -12.96 2.73 12.84
C GLN A 300 -12.23 3.81 12.03
N CYS A 301 -10.90 3.76 12.01
CA CYS A 301 -10.06 4.67 11.22
C CYS A 301 -10.37 4.56 9.72
N PHE A 302 -10.51 3.33 9.24
CA PHE A 302 -10.91 3.00 7.88
C PHE A 302 -12.28 3.55 7.50
N PHE A 303 -13.30 3.31 8.33
CA PHE A 303 -14.66 3.76 8.08
C PHE A 303 -14.76 5.28 8.09
N ARG A 304 -14.09 5.95 9.02
CA ARG A 304 -14.05 7.42 9.07
C ARG A 304 -13.40 8.02 7.82
N TYR A 305 -12.32 7.40 7.34
CA TYR A 305 -11.67 7.81 6.08
C TYR A 305 -12.67 7.74 4.93
N ILE A 306 -13.36 6.59 4.77
CA ILE A 306 -14.38 6.40 3.74
C ILE A 306 -15.46 7.46 3.85
N LEU A 307 -16.05 7.62 5.03
CA LEU A 307 -17.13 8.55 5.30
C LEU A 307 -16.75 9.98 4.89
N THR A 308 -15.57 10.44 5.30
CA THR A 308 -15.06 11.78 4.98
C THR A 308 -14.83 11.96 3.48
N THR A 309 -14.21 10.98 2.82
CA THR A 309 -13.93 11.04 1.37
C THR A 309 -15.15 10.89 0.49
N MET A 310 -16.14 10.09 0.90
CA MET A 310 -17.36 9.88 0.14
C MET A 310 -18.33 11.05 0.34
N ALA A 311 -18.40 11.62 1.53
CA ALA A 311 -19.19 12.82 1.80
C ALA A 311 -18.79 13.99 0.88
N SER A 312 -17.50 14.19 0.63
CA SER A 312 -17.01 15.23 -0.29
C SER A 312 -17.36 14.97 -1.76
N LEU A 313 -17.84 13.77 -2.10
CA LEU A 313 -18.28 13.40 -3.45
C LEU A 313 -19.76 13.69 -3.72
N SER A 314 -20.47 14.26 -2.75
CA SER A 314 -21.84 14.72 -2.91
C SER A 314 -21.92 16.22 -3.19
N ASP A 315 -23.05 16.65 -3.75
CA ASP A 315 -23.47 18.05 -3.82
C ASP A 315 -24.48 18.37 -2.69
N GLY A 316 -24.28 17.83 -1.50
CA GLY A 316 -25.22 17.99 -0.37
C GLY A 316 -26.39 17.00 -0.33
N ASN A 317 -26.54 16.14 -1.35
CA ASN A 317 -27.46 15.00 -1.31
C ASN A 317 -26.71 13.72 -0.97
N TYR A 318 -26.95 13.20 0.23
CA TYR A 318 -26.22 12.05 0.78
C TYR A 318 -26.97 10.73 0.68
N VAL A 319 -28.16 10.67 0.08
CA VAL A 319 -29.04 9.50 0.19
C VAL A 319 -28.37 8.22 -0.31
N ASN A 320 -27.90 8.21 -1.55
CA ASN A 320 -27.29 7.01 -2.13
C ASN A 320 -25.89 6.73 -1.55
N ILE A 321 -25.11 7.78 -1.27
CA ILE A 321 -23.82 7.63 -0.58
C ILE A 321 -24.00 6.99 0.80
N SER A 322 -25.02 7.41 1.56
CA SER A 322 -25.34 6.87 2.88
C SER A 322 -25.73 5.40 2.76
N LYS A 323 -26.65 5.05 1.85
CA LYS A 323 -27.02 3.65 1.59
C LYS A 323 -25.83 2.78 1.21
N PHE A 324 -24.92 3.32 0.40
CA PHE A 324 -23.74 2.60 -0.05
C PHE A 324 -22.73 2.35 1.08
N ILE A 325 -22.47 3.36 1.91
CA ILE A 325 -21.63 3.24 3.11
C ILE A 325 -22.28 2.32 4.15
N THR A 326 -23.60 2.40 4.35
CA THR A 326 -24.36 1.51 5.24
C THR A 326 -24.20 0.05 4.82
N ARG A 327 -24.33 -0.25 3.52
CA ARG A 327 -24.07 -1.59 2.97
C ARG A 327 -22.65 -2.06 3.28
N TRP A 328 -21.66 -1.19 3.07
CA TRP A 328 -20.26 -1.49 3.36
C TRP A 328 -19.97 -1.78 4.83
N TYR A 329 -20.78 -1.23 5.73
CA TYR A 329 -20.62 -1.41 7.16
C TYR A 329 -21.41 -2.60 7.71
N LEU A 330 -22.72 -2.63 7.46
CA LEU A 330 -23.64 -3.63 8.01
C LEU A 330 -23.74 -4.91 7.17
N GLY A 331 -23.26 -4.87 5.91
CA GLY A 331 -23.45 -5.97 4.97
C GLY A 331 -24.89 -6.10 4.45
N THR A 332 -25.83 -5.28 4.94
CA THR A 332 -27.23 -5.26 4.50
C THR A 332 -27.70 -3.83 4.23
N LEU A 333 -28.78 -3.70 3.44
CA LEU A 333 -29.50 -2.44 3.22
C LEU A 333 -30.73 -2.31 4.14
N THR A 334 -30.95 -3.26 5.04
CA THR A 334 -32.14 -3.30 5.89
C THR A 334 -31.90 -2.51 7.16
N GLY A 335 -32.50 -1.34 7.25
CA GLY A 335 -32.71 -0.60 8.49
C GLY A 335 -31.44 -0.09 9.18
N VAL A 336 -30.76 0.91 8.61
CA VAL A 336 -30.14 2.07 9.29
C VAL A 336 -29.76 3.10 8.21
N ASP A 337 -30.74 3.77 7.60
CA ASP A 337 -30.46 4.93 6.73
C ASP A 337 -30.13 6.18 7.59
N ASP A 338 -30.70 6.30 8.79
CA ASP A 338 -30.63 7.53 9.60
C ASP A 338 -29.25 7.80 10.23
N VAL A 339 -28.50 6.78 10.66
CA VAL A 339 -27.23 7.01 11.41
C VAL A 339 -26.11 7.46 10.48
N VAL A 340 -25.97 6.84 9.31
CA VAL A 340 -24.94 7.24 8.34
C VAL A 340 -25.30 8.59 7.74
N THR A 341 -26.58 8.86 7.46
CA THR A 341 -27.02 10.19 7.03
C THR A 341 -26.79 11.23 8.12
N ALA A 342 -27.14 10.96 9.39
CA ALA A 342 -26.87 11.88 10.50
C ALA A 342 -25.36 12.09 10.75
N LEU A 343 -24.54 11.06 10.53
CA LEU A 343 -23.09 11.16 10.58
C LEU A 343 -22.56 12.03 9.43
N CYS A 344 -22.96 11.77 8.18
CA CYS A 344 -22.63 12.63 7.04
C CYS A 344 -23.02 14.08 7.32
N ASP A 345 -24.24 14.31 7.79
CA ASP A 345 -24.75 15.64 8.13
C ASP A 345 -23.95 16.31 9.25
N ARG A 346 -23.60 15.57 10.32
CA ARG A 346 -22.83 16.11 11.44
C ARG A 346 -21.42 16.49 11.01
N LEU A 347 -20.76 15.64 10.22
CA LEU A 347 -19.41 15.88 9.70
C LEU A 347 -19.33 17.05 8.70
N LEU A 348 -20.48 17.44 8.15
CA LEU A 348 -20.63 18.49 7.14
C LEU A 348 -21.45 19.67 7.64
N LYS A 349 -21.74 19.75 8.94
CA LYS A 349 -22.31 20.94 9.62
C LYS A 349 -21.28 21.65 10.53
N THR A 350 -20.26 20.93 10.99
CA THR A 350 -19.00 21.51 11.52
C THR A 350 -18.02 21.84 10.40
#